data_AF-A0A7G1IMG0-F1
#
_entry.id   AF-A0A7G1IMG0-F1
#
_cell.length_a   1.000
_cell.length_b   1.000
_cell.length_c   1.000
_cell.angle_alpha   90.00
_cell.angle_beta   90.00
_cell.angle_gamma   90.00
#
_symmetry.space_group_name_H-M   'P 1'
#
loop_
_entity.id
_entity.type
_entity.pdbx_description
1 polymer ?
#
loop_
_entity_poly.entity_id
_entity_poly.type
_entity_poly.pdbx_seq_one_letter_code
_entity_poly.pdbx_strand_id
1 'polypeptide(L)'
;MDAFGVLDEVLNDYESFVKGFLDIKDEQIRAKVEGEIDDGLLWPEPWLALNPAFEPGGSVGELVERGVLHPQAQEIFRIKADDDAIGREVTFHRHQSDAFEIANRGESYVLTTGTGSGKSMSYIVPIVDRVLREGSGKGVRAIVVYPMNALANSQRSELEKFLGTANQR
;
A
#
# COMPACT_ATOMS: atom_id res chain seq x y z
N MET A 1 -0.74 -28.84 23.52
CA MET A 1 0.50 -28.15 23.15
C MET A 1 0.37 -26.76 23.73
N ASP A 2 1.22 -26.41 24.69
CA ASP A 2 1.16 -25.13 25.40
C ASP A 2 1.90 -24.08 24.57
N ALA A 3 1.15 -23.26 23.84
CA ALA A 3 1.72 -22.24 22.96
C ALA A 3 2.43 -21.13 23.74
N PHE A 4 2.04 -20.89 24.99
CA PHE A 4 2.66 -19.87 25.84
C PHE A 4 3.96 -20.41 26.45
N GLY A 5 3.98 -21.65 26.92
CA GLY A 5 5.21 -22.29 27.40
C GLY A 5 6.32 -22.38 26.33
N VAL A 6 5.97 -22.63 25.06
CA VAL A 6 6.94 -22.61 23.95
C VAL A 6 7.45 -21.19 23.68
N LEU A 7 6.60 -20.17 23.78
CA LEU A 7 7.01 -18.78 23.63
C LEU A 7 8.00 -18.39 24.74
N ASP A 8 7.72 -18.75 25.98
CA ASP A 8 8.60 -18.49 27.13
C ASP A 8 9.98 -19.14 26.92
N GLU A 9 10.02 -20.39 26.44
CA GLU A 9 11.27 -21.09 26.13
C GLU A 9 12.10 -20.34 25.06
N VAL A 10 11.45 -19.91 23.97
CA VAL A 10 12.11 -19.16 22.89
C VAL A 10 12.63 -17.79 23.37
N LEU A 11 11.87 -17.09 24.21
CA LEU A 11 12.28 -15.79 24.75
C LEU A 11 13.49 -15.94 25.68
N ASN A 12 13.50 -16.95 26.55
CA ASN A 12 14.62 -17.25 27.45
C ASN A 12 15.90 -17.62 26.68
N ASP A 13 15.77 -18.42 25.62
CA ASP A 13 16.90 -18.78 24.74
C ASP A 13 17.47 -17.53 24.04
N TYR A 14 16.59 -16.65 23.54
CA TYR A 14 16.99 -15.41 22.89
C TYR A 14 17.70 -14.45 23.87
N GLU A 15 17.17 -14.31 25.09
CA GLU A 15 17.80 -13.53 26.15
C GLU A 15 19.20 -14.03 26.46
N SER A 16 19.34 -15.34 26.67
CA SER A 16 20.61 -16.00 26.98
C SER A 16 21.63 -15.80 25.86
N PHE A 17 21.19 -15.90 24.61
CA PHE A 17 22.01 -15.62 23.44
C PHE A 17 22.53 -14.17 23.44
N VAL A 18 21.64 -13.19 23.61
CA VAL A 18 22.02 -11.76 23.59
C VAL A 18 22.94 -11.41 24.76
N LYS A 19 22.61 -11.85 25.98
CA LYS A 19 23.45 -11.65 27.18
C LYS A 19 24.83 -12.28 26.99
N GLY A 20 24.93 -13.40 26.25
CA GLY A 20 26.20 -14.05 25.91
C GLY A 20 27.18 -13.20 25.08
N PHE A 21 26.72 -12.18 24.35
CA PHE A 21 27.59 -11.26 23.60
C PHE A 21 27.95 -9.97 24.35
N LEU A 22 27.40 -9.75 25.54
CA LEU A 22 27.58 -8.52 26.31
C LEU A 22 28.62 -8.73 27.42
N ASP A 23 29.89 -8.42 27.15
CA ASP A 23 30.93 -8.32 28.18
C ASP A 23 31.08 -6.85 28.65
N ILE A 24 30.22 -6.43 29.59
CA ILE A 24 30.22 -5.08 30.13
C ILE A 24 31.00 -5.06 31.45
N LYS A 25 32.14 -4.38 31.46
CA LYS A 25 33.04 -4.29 32.63
C LYS A 25 32.68 -3.18 33.62
N ASP A 26 31.98 -2.16 33.14
CA ASP A 26 31.52 -1.06 33.97
C ASP A 26 30.20 -1.44 34.66
N GLU A 27 30.18 -1.34 35.99
CA GLU A 27 29.05 -1.78 36.80
C GLU A 27 27.79 -0.93 36.59
N GLN A 28 27.95 0.38 36.34
CA GLN A 28 26.81 1.27 36.11
C GLN A 28 26.16 1.00 34.76
N ILE A 29 26.98 0.75 33.73
CA ILE A 29 26.50 0.41 32.39
C ILE A 29 25.85 -0.98 32.42
N ARG A 30 26.45 -1.95 33.11
CA ARG A 30 25.88 -3.30 33.23
C ARG A 30 24.50 -3.24 33.88
N ALA A 31 24.38 -2.60 35.03
CA ALA A 31 23.11 -2.48 35.74
C ALA A 31 22.03 -1.79 34.90
N LYS A 32 22.39 -0.78 34.10
CA LYS A 32 21.44 -0.12 33.20
C LYS A 32 20.99 -1.04 32.06
N VAL A 33 21.91 -1.77 31.43
CA VAL A 33 21.59 -2.68 30.32
C VAL A 33 20.77 -3.86 30.80
N GLU A 34 21.11 -4.48 31.94
CA GLU A 34 20.32 -5.54 32.54
C GLU A 34 18.92 -5.07 32.91
N GLY A 35 18.80 -3.88 33.52
CA GLY A 35 17.50 -3.31 33.85
C GLY A 35 16.60 -3.07 32.63
N GLU A 36 17.15 -2.58 31.51
CA GLU A 36 16.37 -2.40 30.27
C GLU A 36 15.96 -3.73 29.63
N ILE A 37 16.82 -4.75 29.69
CA ILE A 37 16.49 -6.09 29.20
C ILE A 37 15.35 -6.69 30.04
N ASP A 38 15.44 -6.60 31.37
CA ASP A 38 14.43 -7.09 32.30
C ASP A 38 13.10 -6.31 32.15
N ASP A 39 13.16 -5.03 31.77
CA ASP A 39 12.00 -4.18 31.43
C ASP A 39 11.38 -4.52 30.04
N GLY A 40 11.87 -5.56 29.37
CA GLY A 40 11.29 -6.09 28.13
C GLY A 40 11.81 -5.45 26.84
N LEU A 41 12.96 -4.77 26.86
CA LEU A 41 13.55 -4.14 25.67
C LEU A 41 13.77 -5.14 24.50
N LEU A 42 14.16 -6.38 24.81
CA LEU A 42 14.47 -7.39 23.80
C LEU A 42 13.23 -7.99 23.13
N TRP A 43 12.07 -7.95 23.80
CA TRP A 43 10.79 -8.45 23.30
C TRP A 43 9.65 -7.57 23.81
N PRO A 44 9.44 -6.39 23.18
CA PRO A 44 8.24 -5.62 23.49
C PRO A 44 7.00 -6.46 23.17
N GLU A 45 5.97 -6.33 24.02
CA GLU A 45 4.66 -6.95 23.79
C GLU A 45 4.22 -6.73 22.33
N PRO A 46 3.72 -7.79 21.65
CA PRO A 46 3.31 -7.67 20.26
C PRO A 46 2.29 -6.55 20.13
N TRP A 47 2.64 -5.52 19.36
CA TRP A 47 1.75 -4.39 19.15
C TRP A 47 0.54 -4.87 18.34
N LEU A 48 -0.58 -5.07 19.03
CA LEU A 48 -1.84 -5.40 18.41
C LEU A 48 -2.45 -4.13 17.77
N ALA A 49 -1.97 -3.80 16.58
CA ALA A 49 -2.56 -2.73 15.79
C ALA A 49 -3.86 -3.24 15.16
N LEU A 50 -5.01 -2.79 15.67
CA LEU A 50 -6.26 -2.87 14.91
C LEU A 50 -6.07 -1.95 13.71
N ASN A 51 -5.98 -2.53 12.51
CA ASN A 51 -5.84 -1.77 11.29
C ASN A 51 -7.26 -1.48 10.78
N PRO A 52 -7.86 -0.31 11.11
CA PRO A 52 -9.21 -0.01 10.64
C PRO A 52 -9.20 -0.04 9.11
N ALA A 53 -10.23 -0.65 8.53
CA ALA A 53 -10.43 -0.58 7.09
C ALA A 53 -10.53 0.90 6.68
N PHE A 54 -9.85 1.28 5.60
CA PHE A 54 -10.00 2.63 5.04
C PHE A 54 -11.46 2.88 4.64
N GLU A 55 -11.92 4.11 4.86
CA GLU A 55 -13.28 4.51 4.51
C GLU A 55 -13.54 4.25 3.01
N PRO A 56 -14.70 3.66 2.64
CA PRO A 56 -15.05 3.44 1.24
C PRO A 56 -15.31 4.78 0.52
N GLY A 57 -14.73 4.93 -0.66
CA GLY A 57 -14.86 6.09 -1.55
C GLY A 57 -15.83 5.89 -2.71
N GLY A 58 -16.42 4.70 -2.82
CA GLY A 58 -17.38 4.30 -3.85
C GLY A 58 -16.81 3.30 -4.87
N SER A 59 -17.71 2.57 -5.53
CA SER A 59 -17.36 1.69 -6.65
C SER A 59 -17.04 2.49 -7.91
N VAL A 60 -16.36 1.86 -8.88
CA VAL A 60 -16.11 2.49 -10.19
C VAL A 60 -17.44 2.90 -10.84
N GLY A 61 -18.47 2.06 -10.78
CA GLY A 61 -19.80 2.37 -11.32
C GLY A 61 -20.43 3.59 -10.66
N GLU A 62 -20.42 3.67 -9.33
CA GLU A 62 -20.95 4.83 -8.60
C GLU A 62 -20.23 6.13 -8.98
N LEU A 63 -18.91 6.08 -9.18
CA LEU A 63 -18.13 7.25 -9.58
C LEU A 63 -18.37 7.65 -11.04
N VAL A 64 -18.70 6.70 -11.92
CA VAL A 64 -19.14 6.97 -13.29
C VAL A 64 -20.53 7.61 -13.30
N GLU A 65 -21.48 7.08 -12.53
CA GLU A 65 -22.83 7.65 -12.40
C GLU A 65 -22.81 9.09 -11.89
N ARG A 66 -21.89 9.38 -10.96
CA ARG A 66 -21.65 10.74 -10.43
C ARG A 66 -20.90 11.66 -11.42
N GLY A 67 -20.46 11.15 -12.57
CA GLY A 67 -19.70 11.88 -13.58
C GLY A 67 -18.24 12.16 -13.19
N VAL A 68 -17.74 11.60 -12.08
CA VAL A 68 -16.36 11.75 -11.63
C VAL A 68 -15.41 11.02 -12.57
N LEU A 69 -15.78 9.81 -13.00
CA LEU A 69 -15.00 9.00 -13.95
C LEU A 69 -15.72 8.86 -15.31
N HIS A 70 -14.94 8.63 -16.36
CA HIS A 70 -15.40 8.33 -17.70
C HIS A 70 -16.08 6.94 -17.76
N PRO A 71 -17.15 6.73 -18.54
CA PRO A 71 -17.88 5.45 -18.57
C PRO A 71 -17.01 4.21 -18.82
N GLN A 72 -16.00 4.32 -19.71
CA GLN A 72 -15.07 3.21 -19.98
C GLN A 72 -14.19 2.81 -18.79
N ALA A 73 -14.15 3.60 -17.71
CA ALA A 73 -13.47 3.23 -16.48
C ALA A 73 -14.03 1.94 -15.86
N GLN A 74 -15.34 1.67 -16.03
CA GLN A 74 -15.99 0.45 -15.53
C GLN A 74 -15.45 -0.82 -16.19
N GLU A 75 -14.95 -0.74 -17.43
CA GLU A 75 -14.35 -1.86 -18.15
C GLU A 75 -12.89 -2.08 -17.74
N ILE A 76 -12.18 -0.99 -17.43
CA ILE A 76 -10.73 -0.99 -17.14
C ILE A 76 -10.46 -1.39 -15.69
N PHE A 77 -11.12 -0.76 -14.73
CA PHE A 77 -10.83 -0.93 -13.31
C PHE A 77 -11.63 -2.08 -12.71
N ARG A 78 -11.26 -3.29 -13.14
CA ARG A 78 -11.84 -4.55 -12.68
C ARG A 78 -10.75 -5.50 -12.18
N ILE A 79 -11.05 -6.20 -11.10
CA ILE A 79 -10.21 -7.26 -10.55
C ILE A 79 -10.65 -8.57 -11.22
N LYS A 80 -9.82 -9.09 -12.12
CA LYS A 80 -10.04 -10.40 -12.74
C LYS A 80 -9.75 -11.49 -11.71
N ALA A 81 -10.71 -12.36 -11.45
CA ALA A 81 -10.48 -13.60 -10.71
C ALA A 81 -10.09 -14.70 -11.71
N ASP A 82 -9.29 -15.68 -11.30
CA ASP A 82 -8.79 -16.75 -12.18
C ASP A 82 -9.90 -17.53 -12.89
N ASP A 83 -11.13 -17.54 -12.34
CA ASP A 83 -12.30 -18.26 -12.86
C ASP A 83 -13.42 -17.39 -13.44
N ASP A 84 -13.28 -16.05 -13.46
CA ASP A 84 -14.34 -15.15 -13.91
C ASP A 84 -13.86 -14.14 -14.97
N ALA A 85 -14.29 -14.37 -16.21
CA ALA A 85 -13.89 -13.58 -17.38
C ALA A 85 -14.32 -12.11 -17.31
N ILE A 86 -15.34 -11.79 -16.48
CA ILE A 86 -15.93 -10.46 -16.38
C ILE A 86 -15.21 -9.61 -15.30
N GLY A 87 -14.66 -10.23 -14.25
CA GLY A 87 -13.98 -9.56 -13.13
C GLY A 87 -14.92 -8.70 -12.26
N ARG A 88 -14.53 -8.48 -10.99
CA ARG A 88 -15.30 -7.64 -10.05
C ARG A 88 -14.86 -6.18 -10.15
N GLU A 89 -15.81 -5.24 -10.11
CA GLU A 89 -15.50 -3.81 -10.10
C GLU A 89 -14.70 -3.42 -8.85
N VAL A 90 -13.70 -2.56 -9.05
CA VAL A 90 -12.91 -2.00 -7.95
C VAL A 90 -13.81 -1.09 -7.11
N THR A 91 -13.68 -1.21 -5.80
CA THR A 91 -14.18 -0.21 -4.85
C THR A 91 -13.00 0.58 -4.34
N PHE A 92 -13.02 1.90 -4.52
CA PHE A 92 -11.94 2.76 -4.09
C PHE A 92 -12.13 3.17 -2.64
N HIS A 93 -11.04 3.59 -2.00
CA HIS A 93 -11.06 4.23 -0.70
C HIS A 93 -11.35 5.72 -0.83
N ARG A 94 -11.83 6.35 0.24
CA ARG A 94 -12.22 7.77 0.28
C ARG A 94 -11.11 8.70 -0.20
N HIS A 95 -9.87 8.46 0.26
CA HIS A 95 -8.71 9.24 -0.15
C HIS A 95 -8.35 9.11 -1.64
N GLN A 96 -8.80 8.05 -2.31
CA GLN A 96 -8.65 7.88 -3.75
C GLN A 96 -9.73 8.66 -4.48
N SER A 97 -11.01 8.52 -4.10
CA SER A 97 -12.10 9.25 -4.76
C SER A 97 -12.00 10.76 -4.57
N ASP A 98 -11.58 11.25 -3.40
CA ASP A 98 -11.30 12.66 -3.19
C ASP A 98 -10.21 13.18 -4.15
N ALA A 99 -9.16 12.37 -4.40
CA ALA A 99 -8.11 12.72 -5.36
C ALA A 99 -8.64 12.78 -6.80
N PHE A 100 -9.59 11.90 -7.16
CA PHE A 100 -10.21 11.91 -8.49
C PHE A 100 -11.02 13.18 -8.70
N GLU A 101 -11.80 13.60 -7.70
CA GLU A 101 -12.59 14.83 -7.75
C GLU A 101 -11.70 16.07 -7.89
N ILE A 102 -10.61 16.15 -7.12
CA ILE A 102 -9.64 17.27 -7.23
C ILE A 102 -8.99 17.29 -8.62
N ALA A 103 -8.54 16.12 -9.11
CA ALA A 103 -7.92 16.01 -10.42
C ALA A 103 -8.87 16.40 -11.57
N ASN A 104 -10.15 16.03 -11.48
CA ASN A 104 -11.16 16.37 -12.48
C ASN A 104 -11.42 17.89 -12.55
N ARG A 105 -11.21 18.62 -11.46
CA ARG A 105 -11.22 20.10 -11.46
C ARG A 105 -9.94 20.72 -12.04
N GLY A 106 -8.94 19.91 -12.41
CA GLY A 106 -7.65 20.38 -12.91
C GLY A 106 -6.73 20.94 -11.83
N GLU A 107 -7.01 20.64 -10.56
CA GLU A 107 -6.24 21.11 -9.41
C GLU A 107 -5.07 20.15 -9.09
N SER A 108 -3.99 20.71 -8.54
CA SER A 108 -2.87 19.92 -8.02
C SER A 108 -3.16 19.49 -6.57
N TYR A 109 -2.71 18.30 -6.18
CA TYR A 109 -2.85 17.79 -4.82
C TYR A 109 -1.61 17.05 -4.33
N VAL A 110 -1.45 17.03 -3.01
CA VAL A 110 -0.50 16.18 -2.30
C VAL A 110 -1.31 15.18 -1.49
N LEU A 111 -1.07 13.89 -1.71
CA LEU A 111 -1.74 12.81 -1.00
C LEU A 111 -0.80 12.20 0.04
N THR A 112 -1.21 12.24 1.31
CA THR A 112 -0.48 11.65 2.43
C THR A 112 -1.31 10.54 3.06
N THR A 113 -0.89 9.29 2.89
CA THR A 113 -1.56 8.10 3.44
C THR A 113 -0.52 7.07 3.89
N GLY A 114 -0.94 6.10 4.71
CA GLY A 114 -0.07 5.01 5.15
C GLY A 114 0.40 4.11 4.01
N THR A 115 1.50 3.39 4.22
CA THR A 115 1.97 2.34 3.30
C THR A 115 0.88 1.28 3.10
N GLY A 116 0.73 0.78 1.87
CA GLY A 116 -0.28 -0.23 1.55
C GLY A 116 -1.71 0.29 1.34
N SER A 117 -1.97 1.59 1.55
CA SER A 117 -3.29 2.23 1.36
C SER A 117 -3.79 2.32 -0.10
N GLY A 118 -3.03 1.77 -1.06
CA GLY A 118 -3.36 1.89 -2.48
C GLY A 118 -3.21 3.31 -3.05
N LYS A 119 -2.36 4.16 -2.45
CA LYS A 119 -2.09 5.54 -2.92
C LYS A 119 -1.77 5.67 -4.42
N SER A 120 -1.27 4.59 -5.03
CA SER A 120 -0.98 4.54 -6.46
C SER A 120 -2.21 4.80 -7.33
N MET A 121 -3.36 4.25 -6.93
CA MET A 121 -4.61 4.43 -7.67
C MET A 121 -5.07 5.89 -7.68
N SER A 122 -4.74 6.66 -6.63
CA SER A 122 -5.10 8.07 -6.52
C SER A 122 -4.53 8.93 -7.66
N TYR A 123 -3.37 8.58 -8.22
CA TYR A 123 -2.81 9.28 -9.38
C TYR A 123 -2.95 8.52 -10.71
N ILE A 124 -3.00 7.19 -10.71
CA ILE A 124 -3.18 6.41 -11.94
C ILE A 124 -4.58 6.59 -12.53
N VAL A 125 -5.63 6.52 -11.71
CA VAL A 125 -7.01 6.61 -12.19
C VAL A 125 -7.28 7.96 -12.86
N PRO A 126 -6.89 9.12 -12.28
CA PRO A 126 -7.04 10.39 -12.97
C PRO A 126 -6.28 10.51 -14.29
N ILE A 127 -5.08 9.91 -14.39
CA ILE A 127 -4.32 9.89 -15.65
C ILE A 127 -5.09 9.14 -16.72
N VAL A 128 -5.59 7.94 -16.40
CA VAL A 128 -6.39 7.12 -17.31
C VAL A 128 -7.68 7.85 -17.69
N ASP A 129 -8.40 8.38 -16.71
CA ASP A 129 -9.63 9.14 -16.92
C ASP A 129 -9.43 10.32 -17.89
N ARG A 130 -8.35 11.09 -17.69
CA ARG A 130 -7.99 12.19 -18.60
C ARG A 130 -7.69 11.71 -20.02
N VAL A 131 -6.99 10.58 -20.17
CA VAL A 131 -6.72 9.98 -21.49
C VAL A 131 -8.01 9.49 -22.16
N LEU A 132 -8.95 8.93 -21.41
CA LEU A 132 -10.25 8.52 -21.94
C LEU A 132 -11.06 9.72 -22.43
N ARG A 133 -11.09 10.82 -21.67
CA ARG A 133 -11.85 12.04 -22.00
C ARG A 133 -11.25 12.83 -23.16
N GLU A 134 -9.92 12.97 -23.19
CA GLU A 134 -9.23 13.83 -24.15
C GLU A 134 -8.64 13.05 -25.34
N GLY A 135 -8.64 11.72 -25.28
CA GLY A 135 -7.97 10.84 -26.22
C GLY A 135 -6.45 10.70 -25.94
N SER A 136 -5.82 9.83 -26.73
CA SER A 136 -4.38 9.57 -26.67
C SER A 136 -3.52 10.77 -27.09
N GLY A 137 -4.12 11.79 -27.72
CA GLY A 137 -3.43 13.00 -28.16
C GLY A 137 -2.28 12.73 -29.15
N LYS A 138 -1.33 13.65 -29.22
CA LYS A 138 -0.05 13.48 -29.92
C LYS A 138 1.08 13.52 -28.90
N GLY A 139 1.63 12.36 -28.53
CA GLY A 139 2.78 12.25 -27.63
C GLY A 139 2.45 11.81 -26.20
N VAL A 140 3.38 12.04 -25.28
CA VAL A 140 3.29 11.61 -23.88
C VAL A 140 2.17 12.36 -23.16
N ARG A 141 1.30 11.62 -22.44
CA ARG A 141 0.13 12.19 -21.71
C ARG A 141 0.38 12.39 -20.22
N ALA A 142 1.24 11.58 -19.63
CA ALA A 142 1.66 11.71 -18.23
C ALA A 142 3.07 11.14 -18.05
N ILE A 143 3.79 11.68 -17.06
CA ILE A 143 5.09 11.18 -16.61
C ILE A 143 4.94 10.82 -15.13
N VAL A 144 5.24 9.58 -14.78
CA VAL A 144 5.25 9.11 -13.39
C VAL A 144 6.68 8.81 -13.01
N VAL A 145 7.16 9.44 -11.94
CA VAL A 145 8.55 9.32 -11.49
C VAL A 145 8.61 8.50 -10.21
N TYR A 146 9.47 7.48 -10.20
CA TYR A 146 9.77 6.68 -9.02
C TYR A 146 11.26 6.78 -8.68
N PRO A 147 11.63 6.71 -7.39
CA PRO A 147 13.03 6.83 -6.98
C PRO A 147 13.87 5.59 -7.32
N MET A 148 13.24 4.44 -7.62
CA MET A 148 13.94 3.18 -7.89
C MET A 148 13.32 2.42 -9.06
N ASN A 149 14.15 1.79 -9.89
CA ASN A 149 13.71 0.97 -11.02
C ASN A 149 12.79 -0.18 -10.59
N ALA A 150 13.06 -0.81 -9.44
CA ALA A 150 12.22 -1.89 -8.91
C ALA A 150 10.78 -1.41 -8.65
N LEU A 151 10.62 -0.21 -8.08
CA LEU A 151 9.30 0.39 -7.87
C LEU A 151 8.63 0.73 -9.20
N ALA A 152 9.37 1.32 -10.14
CA ALA A 152 8.83 1.61 -11.47
C ALA A 152 8.31 0.35 -12.18
N ASN A 153 9.09 -0.74 -12.15
CA ASN A 153 8.71 -2.01 -12.75
C ASN A 153 7.49 -2.66 -12.07
N SER A 154 7.44 -2.62 -10.73
CA SER A 154 6.27 -3.09 -9.98
C SER A 154 5.01 -2.31 -10.37
N GLN A 155 5.10 -1.00 -10.48
CA GLN A 155 3.95 -0.16 -10.82
C GLN A 155 3.52 -0.33 -12.28
N ARG A 156 4.47 -0.57 -13.19
CA ARG A 156 4.15 -0.95 -14.57
C ARG A 156 3.36 -2.26 -14.61
N SER A 157 3.80 -3.28 -13.88
CA SER A 157 3.10 -4.57 -13.83
C SER A 157 1.70 -4.44 -13.24
N GLU A 158 1.50 -3.63 -12.19
CA GLU A 158 0.15 -3.36 -11.67
C GLU A 158 -0.74 -2.68 -12.72
N LEU A 159 -0.21 -1.73 -13.49
CA LEU A 159 -0.96 -1.06 -14.54
C LEU A 159 -1.34 -2.01 -15.69
N GLU A 160 -0.43 -2.91 -16.07
CA GLU A 160 -0.64 -3.94 -17.10
C GLU A 160 -1.80 -4.88 -16.75
N LYS A 161 -2.11 -5.09 -15.46
CA LYS A 161 -3.28 -5.90 -15.04
C LYS A 161 -4.61 -5.28 -15.45
N PHE A 162 -4.69 -3.95 -15.45
CA PHE A 162 -5.89 -3.20 -15.82
C PHE A 162 -5.95 -2.88 -17.31
N LEU A 163 -4.83 -2.41 -17.87
CA LEU A 163 -4.78 -1.93 -19.26
C LEU A 163 -4.36 -3.00 -20.27
N GLY A 164 -3.93 -4.18 -19.81
CA GLY A 164 -3.26 -5.18 -20.62
C GLY A 164 -1.79 -4.82 -20.91
N THR A 165 -1.10 -5.72 -21.59
CA THR A 165 0.24 -5.44 -22.11
C THR A 165 0.12 -4.60 -23.39
N ALA A 166 0.96 -3.57 -23.52
CA ALA A 166 1.06 -2.84 -24.77
C ALA A 166 1.45 -3.81 -25.89
N ASN A 167 0.73 -3.78 -27.02
CA ASN A 167 1.16 -4.49 -28.23
C ASN A 167 2.59 -4.06 -28.55
N GLN A 168 3.52 -5.02 -28.52
CA GLN A 168 4.86 -4.85 -29.07
C GLN A 168 4.68 -4.57 -30.56
N ARG A 169 4.80 -3.31 -30.95
CA ARG A 169 5.03 -2.94 -32.35
C ARG A 169 6.51 -3.11 -32.67
#